data_AF-A0A6B3ELW6-F1
#
_entry.id   AF-A0A6B3ELW6-F1
#
_cell.length_a   1.000
_cell.length_b   1.000
_cell.length_c   1.000
_cell.angle_alpha   90.00
_cell.angle_beta   90.00
_cell.angle_gamma   90.00
#
_symmetry.space_group_name_H-M   'P 1'
#
loop_
_entity.id
_entity.type
_entity.pdbx_description
1 polymer ?
#
loop_
_entity_poly.entity_id
_entity_poly.type
_entity_poly.pdbx_seq_one_letter_code
_entity_poly.pdbx_strand_id
1 'polypeptide(L)'
;MSLPGGFVNAVVRVGDTVRRPASAPFVGDLLKMLEAGGWSGAPRYLGVDDEGREVLGYLDGHVAWEPNQPTAVSSDESLVAVARLVREFHDLTAGTPLTGGHEVVCHNDLSPKNTVYRLHGGLLRPTAFIDWDLAAPGARIHDLAHVCWQYLDLGPSVTDVEQAARRMRLIADSYALADRQPLVSTILWWQDRCWRGIDAQADAGDAAMARLREAGAVRQVRAAFQWVSDHRGALERALRDGGPRCGLRSAFCAGNPIADRSGPRLISRRPCERTRRWYP
;
A
#
# COMPACT_ATOMS: atom_id res chain seq x y z
N MET A 1 -19.54 9.45 19.72
CA MET A 1 -19.40 10.64 18.83
C MET A 1 -19.16 10.12 17.41
N SER A 2 -19.79 10.73 16.39
CA SER A 2 -19.48 10.41 14.98
C SER A 2 -18.04 10.80 14.68
N LEU A 3 -17.29 9.95 13.98
CA LEU A 3 -15.92 10.26 13.56
C LEU A 3 -15.95 10.96 12.18
N PRO A 4 -15.31 12.13 12.02
CA PRO A 4 -15.18 12.76 10.71
C PRO A 4 -14.24 11.93 9.79
N GLY A 5 -14.46 12.00 8.47
CA GLY A 5 -13.60 11.37 7.45
C GLY A 5 -14.08 10.02 6.90
N GLY A 6 -15.12 9.40 7.47
CA GLY A 6 -15.75 8.21 6.88
C GLY A 6 -16.59 8.58 5.66
N PHE A 7 -16.11 8.33 4.44
CA PHE A 7 -16.80 8.73 3.21
C PHE A 7 -18.02 7.86 2.85
N VAL A 8 -18.22 6.72 3.53
CA VAL A 8 -19.22 5.70 3.09
C VAL A 8 -20.16 5.21 4.19
N ASN A 9 -19.76 5.14 5.47
CA ASN A 9 -20.58 4.52 6.53
C ASN A 9 -20.57 5.28 7.87
N ALA A 10 -21.63 5.15 8.67
CA ALA A 10 -21.73 5.75 10.00
C ALA A 10 -20.76 5.07 10.98
N VAL A 11 -19.58 5.68 11.16
CA VAL A 11 -18.57 5.23 12.11
C VAL A 11 -18.76 5.96 13.44
N VAL A 12 -19.06 5.21 14.49
CA VAL A 12 -19.36 5.77 15.81
C VAL A 12 -18.28 5.37 16.82
N ARG A 13 -17.66 6.35 17.46
CA ARG A 13 -16.79 6.13 18.62
C ARG A 13 -17.62 6.00 19.90
N VAL A 14 -17.39 4.92 20.64
CA VAL A 14 -17.95 4.62 21.97
C VAL A 14 -16.79 4.29 22.91
N GLY A 15 -16.45 5.22 23.81
CA GLY A 15 -15.27 5.11 24.66
C GLY A 15 -13.98 4.92 23.85
N ASP A 16 -13.26 3.84 24.13
CA ASP A 16 -12.02 3.45 23.45
C ASP A 16 -12.25 2.49 22.29
N THR A 17 -13.46 2.47 21.74
CA THR A 17 -13.83 1.58 20.64
C THR A 17 -14.58 2.30 19.54
N VAL A 18 -14.55 1.71 18.35
CA VAL A 18 -15.24 2.16 17.14
C VAL A 18 -16.26 1.11 16.74
N ARG A 19 -17.43 1.56 16.29
CA ARG A 19 -18.48 0.73 15.67
C ARG A 19 -18.62 1.12 14.21
N ARG A 20 -18.62 0.14 13.33
CA ARG A 20 -18.80 0.31 11.88
C ARG A 20 -19.55 -0.90 11.29
N PRO A 21 -20.14 -0.80 10.10
CA PRO A 21 -20.70 -1.98 9.42
C PRO A 21 -19.69 -3.11 9.33
N ALA A 22 -20.17 -4.36 9.45
CA ALA A 22 -19.30 -5.51 9.42
C ALA A 22 -18.55 -5.63 8.09
N SER A 23 -17.24 -5.82 8.17
CA SER A 23 -16.37 -6.13 7.04
C SER A 23 -16.45 -7.63 6.70
N ALA A 24 -15.73 -8.06 5.66
CA ALA A 24 -15.62 -9.49 5.36
C ALA A 24 -14.93 -10.24 6.52
N PRO A 25 -15.34 -11.48 6.87
CA PRO A 25 -14.73 -12.24 7.97
C PRO A 25 -13.21 -12.33 7.93
N PHE A 26 -12.64 -12.35 6.70
CA PHE A 26 -11.21 -12.32 6.45
C PHE A 26 -10.48 -11.16 7.16
N VAL A 27 -11.08 -9.98 7.22
CA VAL A 27 -10.49 -8.79 7.86
C VAL A 27 -10.38 -9.00 9.37
N GLY A 28 -11.43 -9.56 10.00
CA GLY A 28 -11.39 -9.91 11.41
C GLY A 28 -10.30 -10.93 11.74
N ASP A 29 -10.13 -11.94 10.89
CA ASP A 29 -9.06 -12.95 11.06
C ASP A 29 -7.66 -12.35 10.87
N LEU A 30 -7.50 -11.45 9.89
CA LEU A 30 -6.26 -10.71 9.66
C LEU A 30 -5.90 -9.84 10.88
N LEU A 31 -6.83 -9.04 11.38
CA LEU A 31 -6.58 -8.13 12.51
C LEU A 31 -6.22 -8.91 13.79
N LYS A 32 -6.90 -10.04 14.06
CA LYS A 32 -6.54 -10.94 15.17
C LYS A 32 -5.15 -11.54 15.00
N MET A 33 -4.77 -11.92 13.79
CA MET A 33 -3.43 -12.46 13.50
C MET A 33 -2.35 -11.41 13.74
N LEU A 34 -2.55 -10.19 13.24
CA LEU A 34 -1.62 -9.08 13.44
C LEU A 34 -1.43 -8.75 14.92
N GLU A 35 -2.53 -8.74 15.68
CA GLU A 35 -2.51 -8.58 17.13
C GLU A 35 -1.77 -9.72 17.84
N ALA A 36 -2.01 -10.98 17.45
CA ALA A 36 -1.31 -12.14 18.00
C ALA A 36 0.20 -12.11 17.69
N GLY A 37 0.59 -11.49 16.57
CA GLY A 37 1.98 -11.18 16.23
C GLY A 37 2.60 -10.01 17.01
N GLY A 38 1.84 -9.38 17.90
CA GLY A 38 2.31 -8.26 18.73
C GLY A 38 2.43 -6.92 17.98
N TRP A 39 1.82 -6.80 16.80
CA TRP A 39 1.96 -5.60 15.96
C TRP A 39 0.85 -4.60 16.23
N SER A 40 1.22 -3.40 16.69
CA SER A 40 0.29 -2.32 17.03
C SER A 40 -0.09 -1.41 15.85
N GLY A 41 0.27 -1.80 14.62
CA GLY A 41 0.06 -1.01 13.40
C GLY A 41 -1.35 -1.11 12.80
N ALA A 42 -2.30 -1.72 13.52
CA ALA A 42 -3.69 -1.86 13.11
C ALA A 42 -4.62 -1.78 14.34
N PRO A 43 -5.92 -1.47 14.16
CA PRO A 43 -6.89 -1.54 15.25
C PRO A 43 -7.08 -2.99 15.72
N ARG A 44 -7.27 -3.18 17.03
CA ARG A 44 -7.62 -4.50 17.59
C ARG A 44 -9.04 -4.86 17.20
N TYR A 45 -9.25 -6.10 16.77
CA TYR A 45 -10.60 -6.60 16.47
C TYR A 45 -11.25 -7.14 17.74
N LEU A 46 -12.35 -6.52 18.16
CA LEU A 46 -13.02 -6.79 19.44
C LEU A 46 -14.32 -7.58 19.27
N GLY A 47 -14.69 -7.97 18.05
CA GLY A 47 -15.87 -8.77 17.76
C GLY A 47 -16.96 -8.00 17.01
N VAL A 48 -18.19 -8.44 17.20
CA VAL A 48 -19.40 -7.85 16.63
C VAL A 48 -20.35 -7.55 17.79
N ASP A 49 -21.04 -6.40 17.75
CA ASP A 49 -22.03 -6.05 18.77
C ASP A 49 -23.42 -6.63 18.46
N ASP A 50 -24.38 -6.40 19.37
CA ASP A 50 -25.75 -6.92 19.27
C ASP A 50 -26.53 -6.39 18.04
N GLU A 51 -26.06 -5.30 17.41
CA GLU A 51 -26.63 -4.73 16.20
C GLU A 51 -25.96 -5.27 14.91
N GLY A 52 -25.02 -6.22 15.04
CA GLY A 52 -24.30 -6.78 13.91
C GLY A 52 -23.17 -5.88 13.38
N ARG A 53 -22.72 -4.89 14.16
CA ARG A 53 -21.62 -3.99 13.77
C ARG A 53 -20.29 -4.51 14.25
N GLU A 54 -19.27 -4.36 13.42
CA GLU A 54 -17.90 -4.63 13.82
C GLU A 54 -17.44 -3.66 14.92
N VAL A 55 -16.76 -4.22 15.91
CA VAL A 55 -16.23 -3.54 17.09
C VAL A 55 -14.70 -3.54 16.97
N LEU A 56 -14.11 -2.35 16.81
CA LEU A 56 -12.66 -2.18 16.72
C LEU A 56 -12.13 -1.34 17.89
N GLY A 57 -10.87 -1.54 18.27
CA GLY A 57 -10.17 -0.64 19.18
C GLY A 57 -9.96 0.73 18.53
N TYR A 58 -10.21 1.80 19.28
CA TYR A 58 -9.93 3.16 18.83
C TYR A 58 -8.42 3.42 18.86
N LEU A 59 -7.90 4.02 17.78
CA LEU A 59 -6.51 4.44 17.68
C LEU A 59 -6.47 5.96 17.86
N ASP A 60 -5.83 6.41 18.94
CA ASP A 60 -5.61 7.83 19.18
C ASP A 60 -4.55 8.39 18.21
N GLY A 61 -4.84 9.54 17.61
CA GLY A 61 -3.92 10.21 16.69
C GLY A 61 -4.62 11.08 15.65
N HIS A 62 -3.78 11.77 14.87
CA HIS A 62 -4.18 12.56 13.71
C HIS A 62 -4.37 11.67 12.49
N VAL A 63 -5.44 11.88 11.72
CA VAL A 63 -5.67 11.20 10.43
C VAL A 63 -5.69 12.27 9.34
N ALA A 64 -4.91 12.06 8.28
CA ALA A 64 -4.70 13.06 7.24
C ALA A 64 -5.81 13.03 6.16
N TRP A 65 -7.06 13.27 6.56
CA TRP A 65 -8.24 13.21 5.68
C TRP A 65 -8.64 14.57 5.09
N GLU A 66 -8.15 15.68 5.65
CA GLU A 66 -8.40 17.04 5.14
C GLU A 66 -7.41 17.43 4.02
N PRO A 67 -7.72 18.41 3.15
CA PRO A 67 -6.80 18.83 2.09
C PRO A 67 -5.48 19.44 2.62
N ASN A 68 -5.57 20.21 3.71
CA ASN A 68 -4.41 20.86 4.31
C ASN A 68 -3.87 19.99 5.44
N GLN A 69 -2.62 19.52 5.30
CA GLN A 69 -2.00 18.62 6.26
C GLN A 69 -0.72 19.21 6.83
N PRO A 70 -0.39 18.90 8.10
CA PRO A 70 0.92 19.23 8.65
C PRO A 70 2.03 18.69 7.75
N THR A 71 3.07 19.48 7.50
CA THR A 71 4.20 19.11 6.61
C THR A 71 4.90 17.82 7.04
N ALA A 72 4.81 17.46 8.33
CA ALA A 72 5.30 16.19 8.85
C ALA A 72 4.67 14.97 8.17
N VAL A 73 3.40 15.04 7.72
CA VAL A 73 2.69 13.93 7.05
C VAL A 73 3.39 13.50 5.76
N SER A 74 3.85 14.46 4.96
CA SER A 74 4.52 14.24 3.66
C SER A 74 6.05 14.35 3.72
N SER A 75 6.62 14.43 4.93
CA SER A 75 8.08 14.46 5.14
C SER A 75 8.75 13.17 4.71
N ASP A 76 10.04 13.24 4.38
CA ASP A 76 10.83 12.08 3.98
C ASP A 76 10.88 11.03 5.12
N GLU A 77 10.97 11.47 6.37
CA GLU A 77 10.94 10.60 7.54
C GLU A 77 9.59 9.90 7.71
N SER A 78 8.49 10.57 7.36
CA SER A 78 7.16 9.95 7.35
C SER A 78 7.08 8.87 6.28
N LEU A 79 7.55 9.14 5.06
CA LEU A 79 7.58 8.15 3.97
C LEU A 79 8.43 6.91 4.33
N VAL A 80 9.58 7.12 4.97
CA VAL A 80 10.42 6.02 5.50
C VAL A 80 9.65 5.20 6.53
N ALA A 81 8.96 5.86 7.47
CA ALA A 81 8.21 5.19 8.52
C ALA A 81 6.99 4.42 7.97
N VAL A 82 6.26 4.98 6.99
CA VAL A 82 5.18 4.29 6.28
C VAL A 82 5.72 3.03 5.60
N ALA A 83 6.81 3.15 4.83
CA ALA A 83 7.39 2.01 4.12
C ALA A 83 7.81 0.89 5.08
N ARG A 84 8.36 1.22 6.25
CA ARG A 84 8.71 0.24 7.28
C ARG A 84 7.48 -0.39 7.93
N LEU A 85 6.46 0.41 8.24
CA LEU A 85 5.20 -0.09 8.80
C LEU A 85 4.51 -1.08 7.84
N VAL A 86 4.56 -0.80 6.53
CA VAL A 86 4.08 -1.74 5.50
C VAL A 86 4.90 -3.02 5.48
N ARG A 87 6.23 -2.91 5.61
CA ARG A 87 7.12 -4.07 5.65
C ARG A 87 6.82 -4.98 6.83
N GLU A 88 6.56 -4.41 8.00
CA GLU A 88 6.27 -5.16 9.22
C GLU A 88 5.05 -6.08 9.07
N PHE A 89 3.89 -5.57 8.62
CA PHE A 89 2.71 -6.43 8.46
C PHE A 89 2.82 -7.40 7.28
N HIS A 90 3.52 -7.02 6.22
CA HIS A 90 3.84 -7.94 5.14
C HIS A 90 4.70 -9.11 5.63
N ASP A 91 5.69 -8.86 6.48
CA ASP A 91 6.53 -9.93 7.03
C ASP A 91 5.78 -10.81 8.04
N LEU A 92 4.84 -10.24 8.81
CA LEU A 92 3.97 -11.00 9.71
C LEU A 92 2.98 -11.90 8.98
N THR A 93 2.48 -11.46 7.82
CA THR A 93 1.51 -12.23 7.04
C THR A 93 2.17 -13.25 6.13
N ALA A 94 3.43 -13.07 5.75
CA ALA A 94 4.16 -13.97 4.86
C ALA A 94 4.18 -15.41 5.37
N GLY A 95 3.82 -16.35 4.50
CA GLY A 95 3.81 -17.80 4.81
C GLY A 95 2.67 -18.25 5.73
N THR A 96 1.75 -17.35 6.11
CA THR A 96 0.55 -17.70 6.88
C THR A 96 -0.55 -18.26 5.97
N PRO A 97 -1.52 -19.03 6.50
CA PRO A 97 -2.66 -19.50 5.71
C PRO A 97 -3.48 -18.37 5.07
N LEU A 98 -3.49 -17.17 5.68
CA LEU A 98 -4.24 -16.02 5.17
C LEU A 98 -3.71 -15.50 3.84
N THR A 99 -2.47 -15.82 3.45
CA THR A 99 -1.97 -15.40 2.13
C THR A 99 -2.55 -16.22 0.99
N GLY A 100 -3.24 -17.35 1.24
CA GLY A 100 -3.83 -18.15 0.17
C GLY A 100 -2.83 -18.56 -0.92
N GLY A 101 -1.55 -18.71 -0.59
CA GLY A 101 -0.47 -19.03 -1.54
C GLY A 101 0.17 -17.81 -2.24
N HIS A 102 -0.30 -16.60 -1.94
CA HIS A 102 0.38 -15.36 -2.35
C HIS A 102 1.55 -15.02 -1.42
N GLU A 103 2.30 -13.99 -1.80
CA GLU A 103 3.49 -13.55 -1.07
C GLU A 103 3.13 -13.03 0.34
N VAL A 104 2.09 -12.21 0.43
CA VAL A 104 1.63 -11.53 1.65
C VAL A 104 0.12 -11.29 1.60
N VAL A 105 -0.45 -10.76 2.68
CA VAL A 105 -1.75 -10.06 2.61
C VAL A 105 -1.46 -8.57 2.38
N CYS A 106 -2.01 -8.00 1.31
CA CYS A 106 -1.95 -6.57 1.02
C CYS A 106 -3.14 -5.85 1.64
N HIS A 107 -2.95 -4.58 2.01
CA HIS A 107 -4.01 -3.68 2.47
C HIS A 107 -4.84 -3.13 1.31
N ASN A 108 -4.25 -2.89 0.14
CA ASN A 108 -4.90 -2.41 -1.09
C ASN A 108 -5.55 -1.00 -1.03
N ASP A 109 -5.37 -0.24 0.05
CA ASP A 109 -5.86 1.16 0.17
C ASP A 109 -4.96 2.04 1.05
N LEU A 110 -3.64 1.84 0.93
CA LEU A 110 -2.66 2.60 1.71
C LEU A 110 -2.58 4.04 1.20
N SER A 111 -2.96 4.98 2.05
CA SER A 111 -2.96 6.42 1.76
C SER A 111 -2.86 7.25 3.05
N PRO A 112 -2.51 8.55 2.97
CA PRO A 112 -2.47 9.40 4.15
C PRO A 112 -3.77 9.45 4.94
N LYS A 113 -4.92 9.42 4.25
CA LYS A 113 -6.27 9.40 4.87
C LYS A 113 -6.58 8.11 5.65
N ASN A 114 -5.85 7.03 5.36
CA ASN A 114 -5.99 5.73 6.04
C ASN A 114 -4.82 5.45 7.00
N THR A 115 -4.11 6.51 7.41
CA THR A 115 -2.96 6.42 8.32
C THR A 115 -3.21 7.23 9.58
N VAL A 116 -2.95 6.63 10.73
CA VAL A 116 -2.98 7.30 12.03
C VAL A 116 -1.58 7.77 12.38
N TYR A 117 -1.42 9.08 12.56
CA TYR A 117 -0.20 9.75 12.96
C TYR A 117 -0.26 10.14 14.43
N ARG A 118 0.81 9.89 15.17
CA ARG A 118 0.94 10.28 16.58
C ARG A 118 2.16 11.17 16.80
N LEU A 119 2.04 12.09 17.74
CA LEU A 119 3.11 13.01 18.10
C LEU A 119 4.24 12.24 18.82
N HIS A 120 5.42 12.21 18.21
CA HIS A 120 6.62 11.60 18.76
C HIS A 120 7.77 12.60 18.66
N GLY A 121 8.34 13.00 19.81
CA GLY A 121 9.40 14.00 19.85
C GLY A 121 9.00 15.34 19.23
N GLY A 122 7.72 15.73 19.34
CA GLY A 122 7.19 16.99 18.78
C GLY A 122 6.83 16.93 17.29
N LEU A 123 7.00 15.78 16.62
CA LEU A 123 6.64 15.61 15.20
C LEU A 123 5.62 14.49 15.02
N LEU A 124 4.69 14.66 14.08
CA LEU A 124 3.77 13.59 13.70
C LEU A 124 4.53 12.46 13.00
N ARG A 125 4.28 11.23 13.43
CA ARG A 125 4.83 10.00 12.84
C ARG A 125 3.71 9.00 12.58
N PRO A 126 3.69 8.31 11.44
CA PRO A 126 2.71 7.28 11.16
C PRO A 126 2.90 6.12 12.14
N THR A 127 1.81 5.58 12.68
CA THR A 127 1.87 4.51 13.68
C THR A 127 0.93 3.35 13.43
N ALA A 128 -0.12 3.54 12.63
CA ALA A 128 -1.05 2.48 12.28
C ALA A 128 -1.80 2.79 10.98
N PHE A 129 -2.26 1.74 10.32
CA PHE A 129 -3.20 1.80 9.21
C PHE A 129 -4.61 1.43 9.67
N ILE A 130 -5.59 2.07 9.03
CA ILE A 130 -7.02 1.83 9.23
C ILE A 130 -7.67 1.51 7.88
N ASP A 131 -8.91 1.07 7.91
CA ASP A 131 -9.71 0.75 6.72
C ASP A 131 -9.16 -0.44 5.91
N TRP A 132 -9.06 -1.58 6.59
CA TRP A 132 -8.58 -2.86 6.05
C TRP A 132 -9.62 -3.60 5.17
N ASP A 133 -10.71 -2.94 4.75
CA ASP A 133 -11.82 -3.59 4.04
C ASP A 133 -11.43 -4.19 2.70
N LEU A 134 -10.42 -3.61 2.06
CA LEU A 134 -9.88 -4.09 0.79
C LEU A 134 -8.72 -5.08 0.98
N ALA A 135 -8.39 -5.45 2.21
CA ALA A 135 -7.27 -6.34 2.47
C ALA A 135 -7.49 -7.71 1.83
N ALA A 136 -6.48 -8.18 1.10
CA ALA A 136 -6.55 -9.44 0.37
C ALA A 136 -5.15 -10.01 0.10
N PRO A 137 -5.02 -11.34 -0.11
CA PRO A 137 -3.81 -11.94 -0.65
C PRO A 137 -3.24 -11.21 -1.87
N GLY A 138 -1.93 -10.97 -1.88
CA GLY A 138 -1.29 -10.18 -2.92
C GLY A 138 0.23 -10.29 -2.97
N ALA A 139 0.81 -9.59 -3.94
CA ALA A 139 2.25 -9.39 -4.03
C ALA A 139 2.63 -8.08 -3.34
N ARG A 140 3.77 -8.06 -2.64
CA ARG A 140 4.25 -6.89 -1.88
C ARG A 140 4.24 -5.60 -2.71
N ILE A 141 4.56 -5.72 -4.00
CA ILE A 141 4.64 -4.58 -4.91
C ILE A 141 3.30 -3.87 -5.12
N HIS A 142 2.16 -4.55 -4.92
CA HIS A 142 0.84 -3.92 -5.07
C HIS A 142 0.64 -2.81 -4.05
N ASP A 143 0.89 -3.07 -2.78
CA ASP A 143 0.80 -2.06 -1.72
C ASP A 143 1.87 -0.98 -1.88
N LEU A 144 3.08 -1.34 -2.31
CA LEU A 144 4.16 -0.37 -2.50
C LEU A 144 3.88 0.59 -3.65
N ALA A 145 3.28 0.11 -4.73
CA ALA A 145 2.79 0.94 -5.81
C ALA A 145 1.69 1.90 -5.32
N HIS A 146 0.75 1.40 -4.51
CA HIS A 146 -0.31 2.24 -3.95
C HIS A 146 0.24 3.33 -3.01
N VAL A 147 1.20 2.98 -2.15
CA VAL A 147 1.91 3.95 -1.29
C VAL A 147 2.60 5.02 -2.13
N CYS A 148 3.35 4.62 -3.17
CA CYS A 148 4.04 5.58 -4.04
C CYS A 148 3.05 6.52 -4.72
N TRP A 149 1.93 6.00 -5.23
CA TRP A 149 0.90 6.82 -5.87
C TRP A 149 0.27 7.81 -4.89
N GLN A 150 -0.21 7.33 -3.74
CA GLN A 150 -1.03 8.14 -2.83
C GLN A 150 -0.22 9.10 -1.96
N TYR A 151 0.94 8.69 -1.44
CA TYR A 151 1.73 9.55 -0.53
C TYR A 151 2.60 10.57 -1.26
N LEU A 152 2.91 10.32 -2.54
CA LEU A 152 3.66 11.27 -3.37
C LEU A 152 2.74 12.12 -4.24
N ASP A 153 1.42 11.92 -4.15
CA ASP A 153 0.42 12.58 -4.98
C ASP A 153 0.76 12.50 -6.48
N LEU A 154 1.18 11.32 -6.97
CA LEU A 154 1.70 11.19 -8.34
C LEU A 154 0.64 11.56 -9.37
N GLY A 155 0.72 12.79 -9.87
CA GLY A 155 -0.25 13.38 -10.78
C GLY A 155 0.11 14.81 -11.16
N PRO A 156 -0.78 15.51 -11.90
CA PRO A 156 -0.47 16.81 -12.52
C PRO A 156 -0.09 17.94 -11.54
N SER A 157 -0.41 17.82 -10.26
CA SER A 157 0.01 18.74 -9.20
C SER A 157 1.52 18.69 -8.93
N VAL A 158 2.18 17.58 -9.27
CA VAL A 158 3.61 17.38 -9.06
C VAL A 158 4.39 18.03 -10.20
N THR A 159 5.06 19.14 -9.87
CA THR A 159 5.90 19.90 -10.79
C THR A 159 7.37 19.47 -10.73
N ASP A 160 7.85 19.00 -9.57
CA ASP A 160 9.22 18.50 -9.39
C ASP A 160 9.26 16.98 -9.51
N VAL A 161 9.43 16.53 -10.75
CA VAL A 161 9.45 15.10 -11.12
C VAL A 161 10.65 14.38 -10.52
N GLU A 162 11.83 15.01 -10.48
CA GLU A 162 13.04 14.41 -9.93
C GLU A 162 12.92 14.22 -8.41
N GLN A 163 12.30 15.17 -7.72
CA GLN A 163 11.99 15.03 -6.30
C GLN A 163 10.97 13.92 -6.03
N ALA A 164 9.94 13.78 -6.86
CA ALA A 164 9.01 12.65 -6.78
C ALA A 164 9.72 11.31 -7.02
N ALA A 165 10.58 11.22 -8.04
CA ALA A 165 11.37 10.03 -8.35
C ALA A 165 12.32 9.64 -7.20
N ARG A 166 12.99 10.63 -6.60
CA ARG A 166 13.87 10.47 -5.43
C ARG A 166 13.11 9.96 -4.21
N ARG A 167 11.86 10.43 -3.99
CA ARG A 167 10.99 9.94 -2.90
C ARG A 167 10.42 8.55 -3.17
N MET A 168 10.05 8.25 -4.40
CA MET A 168 9.63 6.90 -4.79
C MET A 168 10.75 5.88 -4.54
N ARG A 169 11.98 6.22 -4.88
CA ARG A 169 13.16 5.43 -4.51
C ARG A 169 13.32 5.30 -3.00
N LEU A 170 13.19 6.40 -2.24
CA LEU A 170 13.28 6.36 -0.77
C LEU A 170 12.30 5.38 -0.14
N ILE A 171 11.05 5.34 -0.63
CA ILE A 171 10.03 4.37 -0.20
C ILE A 171 10.49 2.94 -0.52
N ALA A 172 10.91 2.67 -1.76
CA ALA A 172 11.37 1.35 -2.18
C ALA A 172 12.61 0.86 -1.41
N ASP A 173 13.57 1.77 -1.14
CA ASP A 173 14.75 1.52 -0.31
C ASP A 173 14.36 1.20 1.14
N SER A 174 13.47 2.00 1.73
CA SER A 174 13.06 1.85 3.14
C SER A 174 12.25 0.58 3.39
N TYR A 175 11.49 0.14 2.39
CA TYR A 175 10.78 -1.15 2.40
C TYR A 175 11.72 -2.35 2.14
N ALA A 176 12.91 -2.09 1.60
CA ALA A 176 13.80 -3.10 1.03
C ALA A 176 13.12 -3.94 -0.07
N LEU A 177 12.49 -3.25 -1.04
CA LEU A 177 11.87 -3.89 -2.20
C LEU A 177 12.96 -4.52 -3.09
N ALA A 178 12.92 -5.85 -3.22
CA ALA A 178 13.93 -6.63 -3.92
C ALA A 178 13.90 -6.40 -5.44
N ASP A 179 12.74 -6.59 -6.06
CA ASP A 179 12.52 -6.27 -7.47
C ASP A 179 11.68 -5.01 -7.62
N ARG A 180 12.32 -3.96 -8.13
CA ARG A 180 11.72 -2.63 -8.32
C ARG A 180 11.32 -2.36 -9.76
N GLN A 181 11.76 -3.21 -10.68
CA GLN A 181 11.49 -3.04 -12.12
C GLN A 181 9.99 -2.88 -12.42
N PRO A 182 9.08 -3.67 -11.82
CA PRO A 182 7.66 -3.55 -12.13
C PRO A 182 6.95 -2.38 -11.44
N LEU A 183 7.61 -1.63 -10.54
CA LEU A 183 6.92 -0.69 -9.64
C LEU A 183 6.11 0.36 -10.40
N VAL A 184 6.71 1.00 -11.41
CA VAL A 184 6.03 2.04 -12.22
C VAL A 184 4.89 1.44 -13.05
N SER A 185 5.06 0.24 -13.61
CA SER A 185 3.97 -0.44 -14.31
C SER A 185 2.85 -0.88 -13.37
N THR A 186 3.15 -1.25 -12.12
CA THR A 186 2.15 -1.58 -11.11
C THR A 186 1.38 -0.34 -10.65
N ILE A 187 2.02 0.83 -10.57
CA ILE A 187 1.32 2.11 -10.32
C ILE A 187 0.31 2.40 -11.43
N LEU A 188 0.74 2.31 -12.69
CA LEU A 188 -0.14 2.51 -13.85
C LEU A 188 -1.30 1.50 -13.88
N TRP A 189 -1.03 0.24 -13.53
CA TRP A 189 -2.07 -0.79 -13.41
C TRP A 189 -3.09 -0.45 -12.32
N TRP A 190 -2.65 0.04 -11.15
CA TRP A 190 -3.55 0.49 -10.08
C TRP A 190 -4.42 1.65 -10.51
N GLN A 191 -3.84 2.65 -11.15
CA GLN A 191 -4.57 3.81 -11.66
C GLN A 191 -5.59 3.38 -12.72
N ASP A 192 -5.21 2.52 -13.68
CA ASP A 192 -6.12 1.99 -14.70
C ASP A 192 -7.28 1.21 -14.09
N ARG A 193 -6.97 0.30 -13.15
CA ARG A 193 -7.97 -0.46 -12.42
C ARG A 193 -8.92 0.44 -11.63
N CYS A 194 -8.40 1.49 -10.97
CA CYS A 194 -9.17 2.37 -10.12
C CYS A 194 -10.25 3.13 -10.91
N TRP A 195 -9.88 3.83 -11.98
CA TRP A 195 -10.87 4.61 -12.73
C TRP A 195 -11.89 3.72 -13.46
N ARG A 196 -11.46 2.56 -13.98
CA ARG A 196 -12.37 1.58 -14.58
C ARG A 196 -13.34 0.99 -13.57
N GLY A 197 -12.87 0.72 -12.36
CA GLY A 197 -13.71 0.20 -11.27
C GLY A 197 -14.81 1.19 -10.89
N ILE A 198 -14.45 2.47 -10.74
CA ILE A 198 -15.42 3.54 -10.46
C ILE A 198 -16.45 3.64 -11.59
N ASP A 199 -16.01 3.68 -12.86
CA ASP A 199 -16.93 3.76 -14.01
C ASP A 199 -17.87 2.54 -14.06
N ALA A 200 -17.33 1.32 -13.95
CA ALA A 200 -18.12 0.10 -14.05
C ALA A 200 -19.15 -0.03 -12.91
N GLN A 201 -18.78 0.29 -11.67
CA GLN A 201 -19.70 0.22 -10.54
C GLN A 201 -20.76 1.34 -10.59
N ALA A 202 -20.39 2.54 -11.06
CA ALA A 202 -21.37 3.60 -11.32
C ALA A 202 -22.38 3.20 -12.40
N ASP A 203 -21.92 2.59 -13.51
CA ASP A 203 -22.79 2.08 -14.58
C ASP A 203 -23.67 0.91 -14.10
N ALA A 204 -23.21 0.14 -13.11
CA ALA A 204 -23.98 -0.91 -12.43
C ALA A 204 -24.99 -0.39 -11.40
N GLY A 205 -25.02 0.94 -11.16
CA GLY A 205 -25.99 1.59 -10.27
C GLY A 205 -25.52 1.79 -8.83
N ASP A 206 -24.23 1.61 -8.52
CA ASP A 206 -23.67 1.95 -7.21
C ASP A 206 -23.70 3.48 -7.00
N ALA A 207 -24.51 3.92 -6.04
CA ALA A 207 -24.72 5.35 -5.77
C ALA A 207 -23.47 6.05 -5.22
N ALA A 208 -22.59 5.36 -4.50
CA ALA A 208 -21.35 5.95 -3.99
C ALA A 208 -20.34 6.16 -5.13
N MET A 209 -20.21 5.17 -6.02
CA MET A 209 -19.32 5.27 -7.17
C MET A 209 -19.82 6.29 -8.20
N ALA A 210 -21.13 6.38 -8.41
CA ALA A 210 -21.73 7.43 -9.24
C ALA A 210 -21.36 8.84 -8.73
N ARG A 211 -21.46 9.09 -7.41
CA ARG A 211 -21.05 10.37 -6.81
C ARG A 211 -19.56 10.64 -6.97
N LEU A 212 -18.70 9.63 -6.81
CA LEU A 212 -17.25 9.78 -7.02
C LEU A 212 -16.93 10.16 -8.48
N ARG A 213 -17.61 9.51 -9.44
CA ARG A 213 -17.48 9.82 -10.87
C ARG A 213 -17.93 11.25 -11.18
N GLU A 214 -19.08 11.67 -10.66
CA GLU A 214 -19.62 13.03 -10.82
C GLU A 214 -18.69 14.10 -10.20
N ALA A 215 -18.14 13.82 -9.03
CA ALA A 215 -17.13 14.65 -8.35
C ALA A 215 -15.80 14.74 -9.12
N GLY A 216 -15.62 13.95 -10.18
CA GLY A 216 -14.48 14.02 -11.08
C GLY A 216 -13.33 13.08 -10.73
N ALA A 217 -13.51 12.12 -9.82
CA ALA A 217 -12.47 11.17 -9.42
C ALA A 217 -11.89 10.42 -10.63
N VAL A 218 -12.73 9.96 -11.56
CA VAL A 218 -12.30 9.28 -12.80
C VAL A 218 -11.39 10.18 -13.64
N ARG A 219 -11.72 11.48 -13.78
CA ARG A 219 -10.87 12.43 -14.52
C ARG A 219 -9.53 12.64 -13.81
N GLN A 220 -9.54 12.76 -12.49
CA GLN A 220 -8.32 12.95 -11.69
C GLN A 220 -7.38 11.73 -11.81
N VAL A 221 -7.91 10.51 -11.65
CA VAL A 221 -7.12 9.28 -11.76
C VAL A 221 -6.57 9.09 -13.17
N ARG A 222 -7.35 9.41 -14.22
CA ARG A 222 -6.86 9.39 -15.60
C ARG A 222 -5.76 10.41 -15.86
N ALA A 223 -5.85 11.60 -15.26
CA ALA A 223 -4.79 12.61 -15.37
C ALA A 223 -3.53 12.18 -14.61
N ALA A 224 -3.67 11.53 -13.45
CA ALA A 224 -2.57 10.90 -12.72
C ALA A 224 -1.89 9.78 -13.54
N PHE A 225 -2.69 8.92 -14.18
CA PHE A 225 -2.19 7.90 -15.11
C PHE A 225 -1.36 8.52 -16.25
N GLN A 226 -1.90 9.56 -16.90
CA GLN A 226 -1.19 10.23 -17.97
C GLN A 226 0.13 10.83 -17.48
N TRP A 227 0.12 11.50 -16.32
CA TRP A 227 1.32 12.07 -15.72
C TRP A 227 2.37 10.99 -15.42
N VAL A 228 2.00 9.86 -14.82
CA VAL A 228 2.95 8.76 -14.55
C VAL A 228 3.48 8.16 -15.86
N SER A 229 2.63 8.06 -16.89
CA SER A 229 3.03 7.58 -18.21
C SER A 229 4.06 8.49 -18.87
N ASP A 230 3.81 9.81 -18.86
CA ASP A 230 4.69 10.82 -19.46
C ASP A 230 6.06 10.88 -18.77
N HIS A 231 6.08 10.67 -17.44
CA HIS A 231 7.28 10.74 -16.63
C HIS A 231 7.90 9.37 -16.29
N ARG A 232 7.39 8.27 -16.89
CA ARG A 232 7.84 6.90 -16.63
C ARG A 232 9.35 6.75 -16.67
N GLY A 233 9.99 7.35 -17.67
CA GLY A 233 11.45 7.25 -17.84
C GLY A 233 12.24 7.80 -16.65
N ALA A 234 11.82 8.94 -16.07
CA ALA A 234 12.50 9.54 -14.91
C ALA A 234 12.27 8.69 -13.65
N LEU A 235 11.01 8.30 -13.42
CA LEU A 235 10.62 7.44 -12.30
C LEU A 235 11.39 6.10 -12.31
N GLU A 236 11.47 5.44 -13.46
CA GLU A 236 12.19 4.17 -13.59
C GLU A 236 13.71 4.30 -13.44
N ARG A 237 14.31 5.39 -13.96
CA ARG A 237 15.76 5.63 -13.81
C ARG A 237 16.14 5.73 -12.33
N ALA A 238 15.39 6.50 -11.55
CA ALA A 238 15.67 6.67 -10.13
C ALA A 238 15.66 5.34 -9.35
N LEU A 239 14.84 4.38 -9.75
CA LEU A 239 14.76 3.06 -9.13
C LEU A 239 15.96 2.14 -9.43
N ARG A 240 16.68 2.39 -10.54
CA ARG A 240 17.85 1.59 -10.97
C ARG A 240 19.14 2.03 -10.28
N ASP A 241 19.26 3.32 -9.97
CA ASP A 241 20.52 3.93 -9.53
C ASP A 241 20.90 3.67 -8.05
N GLY A 242 20.48 2.53 -7.49
CA GLY A 242 20.53 2.25 -6.05
C GLY A 242 20.77 0.81 -5.60
N GLY A 243 21.25 -0.07 -6.48
CA GLY A 243 21.83 -1.34 -6.01
C GLY A 243 22.95 -1.09 -4.99
N PRO A 244 23.19 -1.98 -4.02
CA PRO A 244 24.18 -1.76 -2.98
C PRO A 244 25.53 -1.41 -3.63
N ARG A 245 26.05 -0.21 -3.35
CA ARG A 245 27.45 0.08 -3.59
C ARG A 245 28.24 -0.80 -2.61
N CYS A 246 28.59 -2.00 -3.05
CA CYS A 246 29.65 -2.78 -2.43
C CYS A 246 30.95 -1.98 -2.62
N GLY A 247 31.22 -1.11 -1.65
CA GLY A 247 32.22 -0.06 -1.72
C GLY A 247 33.13 -0.11 -0.51
N LEU A 248 33.77 -1.25 -0.26
CA LEU A 248 35.07 -1.34 0.40
C LEU A 248 35.89 -2.41 -0.33
N ARG A 249 36.54 -2.00 -1.42
CA ARG A 249 37.74 -2.69 -1.90
C ARG A 249 38.84 -2.39 -0.89
N SER A 250 39.12 -3.34 -0.01
CA SER A 250 40.45 -3.51 0.57
C SER A 250 41.12 -4.64 -0.20
N ALA A 251 42.27 -4.32 -0.78
CA ALA A 251 43.13 -5.26 -1.48
C ALA A 251 43.70 -6.29 -0.48
N PHE A 252 43.70 -7.58 -0.83
CA PHE A 252 44.91 -8.42 -0.88
C PHE A 252 44.59 -9.84 -1.37
N CYS A 253 45.56 -10.42 -2.08
CA CYS A 253 45.78 -11.84 -2.39
C CYS A 253 45.02 -12.50 -3.56
N ALA A 254 45.69 -12.42 -4.71
CA ALA A 254 45.96 -13.45 -5.72
C ALA A 254 45.42 -14.90 -5.50
N GLY A 255 44.86 -15.45 -6.58
CA GLY A 255 44.70 -16.88 -6.80
C GLY A 255 43.66 -17.18 -7.89
N ASN A 256 44.09 -17.62 -9.07
CA ASN A 256 43.26 -18.02 -10.21
C ASN A 256 43.79 -19.40 -10.69
N PRO A 257 43.11 -20.14 -11.58
CA PRO A 257 41.83 -20.83 -11.46
C PRO A 257 41.94 -22.35 -11.78
N ILE A 258 40.91 -23.15 -11.49
CA ILE A 258 40.68 -24.44 -12.19
C ILE A 258 39.21 -24.55 -12.56
N ALA A 259 38.98 -24.93 -13.81
CA ALA A 259 37.71 -25.14 -14.48
C ALA A 259 37.11 -26.53 -14.19
N ASP A 260 35.78 -26.66 -14.24
CA ASP A 260 35.16 -27.75 -15.01
C ASP A 260 33.70 -27.41 -15.39
N ARG A 261 33.34 -27.93 -16.56
CA ARG A 261 32.11 -27.82 -17.33
C ARG A 261 31.07 -28.84 -16.86
N SER A 262 29.79 -28.48 -16.92
CA SER A 262 28.75 -29.26 -17.64
C SER A 262 27.34 -28.72 -17.37
N GLY A 263 26.63 -28.40 -18.45
CA GLY A 263 25.16 -28.46 -18.52
C GLY A 263 24.79 -29.49 -19.60
N PRO A 264 23.54 -29.51 -20.11
CA PRO A 264 22.28 -28.98 -19.59
C PRO A 264 21.17 -30.07 -19.58
N ARG A 265 19.95 -29.76 -19.10
CA ARG A 265 18.72 -30.35 -19.66
C ARG A 265 17.47 -29.51 -19.35
N LEU A 266 16.83 -29.07 -20.43
CA LEU A 266 15.52 -28.46 -20.48
C LEU A 266 14.44 -29.48 -20.11
N ILE A 267 13.43 -29.05 -19.34
CA ILE A 267 12.08 -29.61 -19.42
C ILE A 267 11.09 -28.44 -19.57
N SER A 268 10.47 -28.43 -20.75
CA SER A 268 9.30 -27.65 -21.12
C SER A 268 8.03 -28.35 -20.61
N ARG A 269 7.04 -27.57 -20.12
CA ARG A 269 5.61 -27.72 -20.47
C ARG A 269 4.71 -26.64 -19.83
N ARG A 270 4.28 -25.74 -20.72
CA ARG A 270 2.93 -25.17 -20.95
C ARG A 270 2.24 -24.27 -19.89
N PRO A 271 1.42 -23.31 -20.36
CA PRO A 271 0.87 -22.23 -19.55
C PRO A 271 -0.43 -22.66 -18.86
N CYS A 272 -0.58 -22.29 -17.59
CA CYS A 272 -1.83 -22.39 -16.87
C CYS A 272 -2.67 -21.12 -17.14
N GLU A 273 -3.53 -21.20 -18.16
CA GLU A 273 -4.69 -20.31 -18.27
C GLU A 273 -5.68 -20.64 -17.15
N ARG A 274 -5.88 -19.71 -16.20
CA ARG A 274 -7.16 -19.36 -15.53
C ARG A 274 -6.92 -18.79 -14.13
N THR A 275 -7.10 -17.49 -14.01
CA THR A 275 -7.65 -16.82 -12.81
C THR A 275 -8.48 -15.64 -13.32
N ARG A 276 -9.71 -15.88 -13.80
CA ARG A 276 -10.96 -15.69 -13.04
C ARG A 276 -10.94 -14.45 -12.13
N ARG A 277 -11.70 -13.46 -12.57
CA ARG A 277 -12.40 -12.36 -11.86
C ARG A 277 -12.20 -12.34 -10.33
N TRP A 278 -11.61 -11.25 -9.85
CA TRP A 278 -11.70 -10.87 -8.44
C TRP A 278 -12.63 -9.66 -8.30
N TYR A 279 -13.81 -10.00 -7.75
CA TYR A 279 -15.00 -9.25 -7.28
C TYR A 279 -15.83 -8.40 -8.27
N PRO A 280 -17.17 -8.40 -8.11
CA PRO A 280 -18.15 -7.76 -8.99
C PRO A 280 -18.13 -6.23 -8.91
#